data_AF-A0A820QYF0-F1
#
_entry.id   AF-A0A820QYF0-F1
#
_cell.length_a   1.000
_cell.length_b   1.000
_cell.length_c   1.000
_cell.angle_alpha   90.00
_cell.angle_beta   90.00
_cell.angle_gamma   90.00
#
_symmetry.space_group_name_H-M   'P 1'
#
loop_
_entity.id
_entity.type
_entity.pdbx_description
1 polymer ?
#
loop_
_entity_poly.entity_id
_entity_poly.type
_entity_poly.pdbx_seq_one_letter_code
_entity_poly.pdbx_strand_id
1 'polypeptide(L)'
;TFAGKPTYPPGSTPTALQAVDLNGDGKPDIIVANYGSSNVGVLLNIGNGMFAAQAAYPAGASPAAVAAADVNGDGKPDIIVANHGSHNVGVLLNIGKG
;
A
#
# COMPACT_ATOMS: atom_id res chain seq x y z
N THR A 1 20.97 14.03 -11.39
CA THR A 1 21.50 13.59 -10.08
C THR A 1 20.34 13.45 -9.12
N PHE A 2 20.38 12.49 -8.18
CA PHE A 2 19.32 12.30 -7.19
C PHE A 2 19.66 13.10 -5.91
N ALA A 3 18.66 13.75 -5.32
CA ALA A 3 18.80 14.37 -4.00
C ALA A 3 18.95 13.29 -2.91
N GLY A 4 19.34 13.69 -1.70
CA GLY A 4 19.41 12.79 -0.55
C GLY A 4 18.08 12.04 -0.36
N LYS A 5 18.16 10.74 -0.10
CA LYS A 5 17.02 9.83 -0.07
C LYS A 5 16.38 9.80 1.33
N PRO A 6 15.13 10.27 1.50
CA PRO A 6 14.36 9.94 2.70
C PRO A 6 14.08 8.44 2.74
N THR A 7 14.17 7.83 3.91
CA THR A 7 13.80 6.43 4.13
C THR A 7 12.49 6.36 4.91
N TYR A 8 11.57 5.54 4.40
CA TYR A 8 10.29 5.27 5.04
C TYR A 8 10.23 3.78 5.37
N PRO A 9 10.34 3.37 6.65
CA PRO A 9 10.34 1.97 7.02
C PRO A 9 8.92 1.40 6.87
N PRO A 10 8.66 0.53 5.89
CA PRO A 10 7.30 0.12 5.59
C PRO A 10 6.82 -1.07 6.44
N GLY A 11 7.66 -1.61 7.32
CA GLY A 11 7.47 -2.90 8.00
C GLY A 11 8.62 -3.86 7.71
N SER A 12 8.49 -5.10 8.19
CA SER A 12 9.50 -6.15 8.06
C SER A 12 9.36 -6.88 6.72
N THR A 13 10.49 -7.02 6.01
CA THR A 13 10.60 -7.76 4.73
C THR A 13 9.56 -7.28 3.70
N PRO A 14 9.61 -6.03 3.22
CA PRO A 14 8.76 -5.59 2.12
C PRO A 14 9.13 -6.35 0.83
N THR A 15 8.14 -6.90 0.13
CA THR A 15 8.35 -7.80 -1.04
C THR A 15 7.77 -7.27 -2.35
N ALA A 16 6.70 -6.49 -2.28
CA ALA A 16 6.06 -5.88 -3.44
C ALA A 16 5.54 -4.49 -3.11
N LEU A 17 5.44 -3.63 -4.13
CA LEU A 17 4.84 -2.32 -4.01
C LEU A 17 4.03 -1.96 -5.25
N GLN A 18 3.13 -0.99 -5.09
CA GLN A 18 2.40 -0.37 -6.19
C GLN A 18 2.26 1.14 -5.92
N ALA A 19 2.35 1.94 -6.98
CA ALA A 19 2.03 3.36 -6.92
C ALA A 19 0.65 3.64 -7.55
N VAL A 20 -0.22 4.33 -6.83
CA VAL A 20 -1.59 4.70 -7.27
C VAL A 20 -2.09 5.85 -6.39
N ASP A 21 -2.89 6.75 -6.95
CA ASP A 21 -3.56 7.81 -6.17
C ASP A 21 -4.70 7.18 -5.32
N LEU A 22 -4.43 6.90 -4.05
CA LEU A 22 -5.39 6.26 -3.14
C LEU A 22 -6.34 7.27 -2.49
N ASN A 23 -5.89 8.52 -2.36
CA ASN A 23 -6.60 9.56 -1.63
C ASN A 23 -7.36 10.55 -2.53
N GLY A 24 -7.18 10.45 -3.85
CA GLY A 24 -7.82 11.28 -4.86
C GLY A 24 -7.26 12.69 -4.95
N ASP A 25 -6.02 12.93 -4.51
CA ASP A 25 -5.38 14.25 -4.53
C ASP A 25 -4.56 14.51 -5.82
N GLY A 26 -4.56 13.56 -6.75
CA GLY A 26 -3.84 13.63 -8.01
C GLY A 26 -2.36 13.24 -7.91
N LYS A 27 -1.88 12.80 -6.75
CA LYS A 27 -0.50 12.34 -6.54
C LYS A 27 -0.48 10.84 -6.27
N PRO A 28 0.40 10.08 -6.94
CA PRO A 28 0.55 8.66 -6.62
C PRO A 28 1.06 8.47 -5.20
N ASP A 29 0.29 7.73 -4.40
CA ASP A 29 0.66 7.16 -3.10
C ASP A 29 1.36 5.82 -3.31
N ILE A 30 1.90 5.22 -2.24
CA ILE A 30 2.58 3.92 -2.30
C ILE A 30 1.88 2.90 -1.40
N ILE A 31 1.55 1.75 -1.97
CA ILE A 31 1.12 0.54 -1.27
C ILE A 31 2.31 -0.42 -1.19
N VAL A 32 2.52 -1.06 -0.04
CA VAL A 32 3.60 -2.04 0.16
C VAL A 32 3.05 -3.31 0.81
N ALA A 33 3.37 -4.47 0.26
CA ALA A 33 3.19 -5.76 0.95
C ALA A 33 4.38 -6.01 1.87
N ASN A 34 4.12 -6.11 3.18
CA ASN A 34 5.16 -6.40 4.16
C ASN A 34 5.06 -7.86 4.59
N TYR A 35 5.78 -8.71 3.87
CA TYR A 35 5.76 -10.16 4.03
C TYR A 35 6.00 -10.58 5.48
N GLY A 36 7.00 -9.98 6.13
CA GLY A 36 7.38 -10.33 7.50
C GLY A 36 6.44 -9.75 8.56
N SER A 37 5.79 -8.62 8.29
CA SER A 37 4.85 -7.98 9.22
C SER A 37 3.40 -8.44 9.08
N SER A 38 3.08 -9.25 8.06
CA SER A 38 1.71 -9.70 7.78
C SER A 38 0.71 -8.53 7.67
N ASN A 39 1.15 -7.45 7.02
CA ASN A 39 0.34 -6.27 6.78
C ASN A 39 0.60 -5.67 5.40
N VAL A 40 -0.34 -4.85 4.95
CA VAL A 40 -0.16 -3.93 3.84
C VAL A 40 0.08 -2.55 4.44
N GLY A 41 1.07 -1.84 3.94
CA GLY A 41 1.34 -0.49 4.36
C GLY A 41 1.08 0.53 3.26
N VAL A 42 0.55 1.69 3.64
CA VAL A 42 0.24 2.81 2.75
C VAL A 42 1.07 4.02 3.15
N LEU A 43 1.76 4.61 2.18
CA LEU A 43 2.49 5.87 2.33
C LEU A 43 1.85 6.93 1.45
N LEU A 44 1.22 7.92 2.06
CA LEU A 44 0.58 9.02 1.34
C LEU A 44 1.61 10.03 0.85
N ASN A 45 1.48 10.45 -0.40
CA ASN A 45 2.35 11.42 -1.02
C ASN A 45 1.99 12.84 -0.58
N ILE A 46 2.90 13.47 0.18
CA ILE A 46 2.70 14.83 0.68
C ILE A 46 3.33 15.90 -0.23
N GLY A 47 3.78 15.50 -1.42
CA GLY A 47 4.39 16.36 -2.43
C GLY A 47 5.92 16.39 -2.37
N ASN A 48 6.54 16.93 -3.42
CA ASN A 48 7.99 17.12 -3.54
C ASN A 48 8.82 15.83 -3.31
N GLY A 49 8.26 14.66 -3.65
CA GLY A 49 8.92 13.37 -3.45
C GLY A 49 8.97 12.90 -1.99
N MET A 50 8.19 13.53 -1.10
CA MET A 50 8.06 13.14 0.29
C MET A 50 6.76 12.40 0.54
N PHE A 51 6.79 11.49 1.51
CA PHE A 51 5.65 10.71 1.96
C PHE A 51 5.41 10.92 3.45
N ALA A 52 4.16 10.76 3.88
CA ALA A 52 3.79 10.70 5.28
C ALA A 52 4.33 9.43 5.95
N ALA A 53 4.24 9.40 7.28
CA ALA A 53 4.44 8.15 8.01
C ALA A 53 3.46 7.09 7.52
N GLN A 54 3.91 5.84 7.47
CA GLN A 54 3.11 4.77 6.92
C GLN A 54 1.91 4.45 7.82
N ALA A 55 0.73 4.30 7.19
CA ALA A 55 -0.42 3.63 7.78
C ALA A 55 -0.33 2.13 7.49
N ALA A 56 -0.49 1.29 8.51
CA ALA A 56 -0.42 -0.16 8.36
C ALA A 56 -1.80 -0.81 8.56
N TYR A 57 -2.20 -1.62 7.59
CA TYR A 57 -3.47 -2.33 7.57
C TYR A 57 -3.23 -3.84 7.63
N PRO A 58 -3.89 -4.57 8.55
CA PRO A 58 -3.73 -6.02 8.65
C PRO A 58 -4.00 -6.75 7.32
N ALA A 59 -3.17 -7.74 7.03
CA ALA A 59 -3.34 -8.63 5.89
C ALA A 59 -3.33 -10.09 6.36
N GLY A 60 -3.33 -11.04 5.42
CA GLY A 60 -3.04 -12.42 5.74
C GLY A 60 -1.55 -12.63 6.02
N ALA A 61 -1.20 -13.86 6.38
CA ALA A 61 0.19 -14.27 6.58
C ALA A 61 0.98 -14.17 5.27
N SER A 62 2.18 -13.59 5.36
CA SER A 62 3.14 -13.52 4.26
C SER A 62 2.54 -12.91 2.97
N PRO A 63 2.06 -11.64 3.00
CA PRO A 63 1.62 -10.96 1.79
C PRO A 63 2.79 -10.83 0.81
N ALA A 64 2.54 -11.20 -0.45
CA ALA A 64 3.58 -11.33 -1.47
C ALA A 64 3.37 -10.43 -2.69
N ALA A 65 2.14 -10.01 -2.96
CA ALA A 65 1.82 -9.10 -4.05
C ALA A 65 0.65 -8.20 -3.64
N VAL A 66 0.63 -6.99 -4.21
CA VAL A 66 -0.46 -6.02 -4.09
C VAL A 66 -0.91 -5.57 -5.48
N ALA A 67 -2.21 -5.35 -5.62
CA ALA A 67 -2.86 -4.69 -6.74
C ALA A 67 -3.84 -3.64 -6.19
N ALA A 68 -4.24 -2.70 -7.03
CA ALA A 68 -5.18 -1.65 -6.67
C ALA A 68 -6.18 -1.45 -7.81
N ALA A 69 -7.46 -1.46 -7.47
CA ALA A 69 -8.58 -1.27 -8.38
C ALA A 69 -9.83 -0.91 -7.57
N ASP A 70 -10.74 -0.15 -8.16
CA ASP A 70 -12.08 0.04 -7.59
C ASP A 70 -12.89 -1.26 -7.76
N VAL A 71 -12.93 -2.10 -6.72
CA VAL A 71 -13.59 -3.42 -6.81
C VAL A 71 -15.03 -3.38 -6.33
N ASN A 72 -15.40 -2.36 -5.57
CA ASN A 72 -16.75 -2.17 -5.04
C ASN A 72 -17.61 -1.19 -5.87
N GLY A 73 -17.01 -0.45 -6.81
CA GLY A 73 -17.66 0.50 -7.71
C GLY A 73 -17.93 1.87 -7.10
N ASP A 74 -17.20 2.28 -6.04
CA ASP A 74 -17.41 3.56 -5.33
C ASP A 74 -16.54 4.71 -5.87
N GLY A 75 -15.72 4.45 -6.89
CA GLY A 75 -14.84 5.42 -7.53
C GLY A 75 -13.50 5.59 -6.82
N LYS A 76 -13.17 4.80 -5.81
CA LYS A 76 -11.88 4.84 -5.10
C LYS A 76 -11.12 3.53 -5.31
N PRO A 77 -9.79 3.57 -5.50
CA PRO A 77 -9.02 2.35 -5.57
C PRO A 77 -9.03 1.62 -4.21
N ASP A 78 -9.48 0.38 -4.23
CA ASP A 78 -9.33 -0.59 -3.14
C ASP A 78 -7.99 -1.32 -3.28
N ILE A 79 -7.53 -1.96 -2.20
CA ILE A 79 -6.28 -2.73 -2.21
C ILE A 79 -6.58 -4.22 -2.23
N ILE A 80 -6.02 -4.93 -3.20
CA ILE A 80 -6.09 -6.37 -3.34
C ILE A 80 -4.73 -6.95 -2.97
N VAL A 81 -4.68 -7.94 -2.07
CA VAL A 81 -3.43 -8.53 -1.58
C VAL A 81 -3.44 -10.05 -1.77
N ALA A 82 -2.37 -10.57 -2.37
CA ALA A 82 -2.12 -12.01 -2.41
C ALA A 82 -1.35 -12.43 -1.15
N ASN A 83 -1.99 -13.20 -0.27
CA ASN A 83 -1.40 -13.67 0.97
C ASN A 83 -0.85 -15.09 0.77
N HIS A 84 0.45 -15.18 0.47
CA HIS A 84 1.10 -16.46 0.17
C HIS A 84 0.99 -17.44 1.35
N GLY A 85 1.21 -16.98 2.58
CA GLY A 85 1.16 -17.84 3.78
C GLY A 85 -0.25 -18.22 4.21
N SER A 86 -1.23 -17.34 3.96
CA SER A 86 -2.65 -17.64 4.26
C SER A 86 -3.38 -18.39 3.14
N HIS A 87 -2.74 -18.62 1.99
CA HIS A 87 -3.36 -19.29 0.84
C HIS A 87 -4.67 -18.64 0.37
N ASN A 88 -4.75 -17.30 0.44
CA ASN A 88 -5.94 -16.57 0.06
C ASN A 88 -5.62 -15.21 -0.58
N VAL A 89 -6.65 -14.55 -1.10
CA VAL A 89 -6.62 -13.16 -1.54
C VAL A 89 -7.45 -12.34 -0.56
N GLY A 90 -6.88 -11.25 -0.08
CA GLY A 90 -7.59 -10.25 0.73
C GLY A 90 -7.98 -9.04 -0.11
N VAL A 91 -9.07 -8.39 0.28
CA VAL A 91 -9.49 -7.09 -0.27
C VAL A 91 -9.66 -6.13 0.90
N LEU A 92 -8.99 -4.99 0.84
CA LEU A 92 -9.11 -3.88 1.78
C LEU A 92 -9.87 -2.77 1.06
N LEU A 93 -11.11 -2.54 1.47
CA LEU A 93 -11.96 -1.50 0.88
C LEU A 93 -11.52 -0.11 1.34
N ASN A 94 -11.43 0.83 0.39
CA ASN A 94 -11.09 2.21 0.66
C ASN A 94 -12.32 3.01 1.11
N ILE A 95 -12.61 2.97 2.41
CA ILE A 95 -13.76 3.68 2.99
C ILE A 95 -13.53 5.19 3.19
N GLY A 96 -12.33 5.71 2.89
CA GLY A 96 -11.88 7.05 3.28
C GLY A 96 -11.28 7.83 2.14
N LYS A 97 -10.25 8.63 2.45
CA LYS A 97 -9.35 9.26 1.47
C LYS A 97 -7.98 8.57 1.55
N GLY A 98 -7.92 7.25 1.56
CA GLY A 98 -6.67 6.48 1.74
C GLY A 98 -6.25 6.30 3.20
#